data_AF-A0A6N3GEH6-F1
#
_entry.id   AF-A0A6N3GEH6-F1
#
_cell.length_a   1.000
_cell.length_b   1.000
_cell.length_c   1.000
_cell.angle_alpha   90.00
_cell.angle_beta   90.00
_cell.angle_gamma   90.00
#
_symmetry.space_group_name_H-M   'P 1'
#
loop_
_entity.id
_entity.type
_entity.pdbx_description
1 polymer ?
#
loop_
_entity_poly.entity_id
_entity_poly.type
_entity_poly.pdbx_seq_one_letter_code
_entity_poly.pdbx_strand_id
1 'polypeptide(L)'
;MHIKVMKKKKGFSLVETIIIFMLIIVISNISLKFILNNYLRSQQYYTYSDVKSLSIDDEAYLDILNVKVKNNSEVLNDIQNLNKEIKEIDSSLKKYALEKVNNKYYITKTKNSSKIYIGLDENRDKEYLFSPSTYKTQYIYGGS
;
A
#
# COMPACT_ATOMS: atom_id res chain seq x y z
N MET A 1 -39.19 35.23 -43.76
CA MET A 1 -38.14 34.64 -42.90
C MET A 1 -37.57 33.43 -43.63
N HIS A 2 -36.36 33.52 -44.18
CA HIS A 2 -35.69 32.38 -44.79
C HIS A 2 -34.33 32.18 -44.13
N ILE A 3 -34.27 31.20 -43.22
CA ILE A 3 -33.02 30.75 -42.64
C ILE A 3 -32.27 29.99 -43.73
N LYS A 4 -31.24 30.61 -44.29
CA LYS A 4 -30.38 30.01 -45.31
C LYS A 4 -29.53 28.93 -44.64
N VAL A 5 -29.96 27.67 -44.73
CA VAL A 5 -29.18 26.54 -44.21
C VAL A 5 -27.93 26.37 -45.08
N MET A 6 -26.79 26.84 -44.58
CA MET A 6 -25.49 26.62 -45.22
C MET A 6 -25.12 25.13 -45.12
N LYS A 7 -25.19 24.40 -46.23
CA LYS A 7 -24.65 23.03 -46.32
C LYS A 7 -23.12 23.07 -46.11
N LYS A 8 -22.63 22.57 -44.98
CA LYS A 8 -21.19 22.33 -44.77
C LYS A 8 -20.66 21.42 -45.89
N LYS A 9 -19.58 21.82 -46.57
CA LYS A 9 -18.92 20.99 -47.59
C LYS A 9 -18.34 19.75 -46.91
N LYS A 10 -18.59 18.55 -47.46
CA LYS A 10 -18.18 17.25 -46.86
C LYS A 10 -16.69 17.20 -46.45
N GLY A 11 -15.81 17.85 -47.20
CA GLY A 11 -14.37 17.94 -46.86
C GLY A 11 -14.07 18.69 -45.57
N PHE A 12 -14.89 19.70 -45.19
CA PHE A 12 -14.74 20.43 -43.94
C PHE A 12 -15.06 19.54 -42.73
N SER A 13 -16.07 18.67 -42.86
CA SER A 13 -16.43 17.70 -41.82
C SER A 13 -15.33 16.65 -41.60
N LEU A 14 -14.65 16.23 -42.67
CA LEU A 14 -13.52 15.29 -42.57
C LEU A 14 -12.35 15.90 -41.81
N VAL A 15 -11.99 17.15 -42.10
CA VAL A 15 -10.91 17.87 -41.42
C VAL A 15 -11.23 18.07 -39.93
N GLU A 16 -12.45 18.51 -39.58
CA GLU A 16 -12.89 18.62 -38.18
C GLU A 16 -12.75 17.26 -37.44
N THR A 17 -13.15 16.16 -38.08
CA THR A 17 -13.07 14.82 -37.47
C THR A 17 -11.63 14.39 -37.21
N ILE A 18 -10.71 14.64 -38.14
CA ILE A 18 -9.29 14.31 -37.98
C ILE A 18 -8.66 15.10 -36.83
N ILE A 19 -9.00 16.40 -36.71
CA ILE A 19 -8.50 17.27 -35.63
C ILE A 19 -8.98 16.76 -34.28
N ILE A 20 -10.26 16.42 -34.15
CA ILE A 20 -10.82 15.85 -32.92
C ILE A 20 -10.12 14.53 -32.57
N PHE A 21 -9.88 13.68 -33.56
CA PHE A 21 -9.20 12.40 -33.35
C PHE A 21 -7.77 12.59 -32.85
N MET A 22 -7.02 13.55 -33.42
CA MET A 22 -5.69 13.90 -32.93
C MET A 22 -5.71 14.41 -31.48
N LEU A 23 -6.68 15.26 -31.13
CA LEU A 23 -6.85 15.75 -29.75
C LEU A 23 -7.10 14.61 -28.76
N ILE A 24 -7.97 13.66 -29.12
CA ILE A 24 -8.24 12.47 -28.29
C ILE A 24 -6.94 11.67 -28.08
N ILE A 25 -6.18 11.42 -29.15
CA ILE A 25 -4.91 10.68 -29.05
C ILE A 25 -3.92 11.40 -28.12
N VAL A 26 -3.81 12.73 -28.22
CA VAL A 26 -2.90 13.51 -27.36
C VAL A 26 -3.34 13.42 -25.89
N ILE A 27 -4.63 13.64 -25.59
CA ILE A 27 -5.17 13.58 -24.22
C ILE A 27 -5.02 12.18 -23.63
N SER A 28 -5.31 11.13 -24.40
CA SER A 28 -5.15 9.74 -23.98
C SER A 28 -3.69 9.43 -23.64
N ASN A 29 -2.74 9.88 -24.46
CA ASN A 29 -1.31 9.66 -24.20
C ASN A 29 -0.83 10.37 -22.93
N ILE A 30 -1.25 11.61 -22.68
CA ILE A 30 -0.91 12.34 -21.46
C ILE A 30 -1.51 11.63 -20.23
N SER A 31 -2.78 11.23 -20.33
CA SER A 31 -3.49 10.51 -19.26
C SER A 31 -2.81 9.18 -18.92
N LEU A 32 -2.43 8.40 -19.94
CA LEU A 32 -1.71 7.13 -19.77
C LEU A 32 -0.39 7.31 -19.04
N LYS A 33 0.41 8.32 -19.41
CA LYS A 33 1.67 8.63 -18.70
C LYS A 33 1.44 8.97 -17.24
N PHE A 34 0.40 9.75 -16.95
CA PHE A 34 0.05 10.14 -15.58
C PHE A 34 -0.40 8.95 -14.73
N ILE A 35 -1.29 8.11 -15.27
CA ILE A 35 -1.74 6.87 -14.61
C ILE A 35 -0.57 5.94 -14.34
N LEU A 36 0.29 5.71 -15.34
CA LEU A 36 1.47 4.85 -15.20
C LEU A 36 2.42 5.38 -14.13
N ASN A 37 2.70 6.69 -14.10
CA ASN A 37 3.57 7.29 -13.10
C ASN A 37 3.01 7.15 -11.68
N ASN A 38 1.70 7.31 -11.49
CA ASN A 38 1.07 7.08 -10.19
C ASN A 38 1.10 5.61 -9.77
N TYR A 39 0.89 4.70 -10.72
CA TYR A 39 0.98 3.26 -10.50
C TYR A 39 2.41 2.81 -10.12
N LEU A 40 3.43 3.37 -10.77
CA LEU A 40 4.83 3.10 -10.42
C LEU A 40 5.17 3.67 -9.04
N ARG A 41 4.71 4.88 -8.72
CA ARG A 41 4.91 5.50 -7.40
C ARG A 41 4.20 4.77 -6.27
N SER A 42 3.01 4.22 -6.47
CA SER A 42 2.31 3.44 -5.45
C SER A 42 2.97 2.09 -5.16
N GLN A 43 3.79 1.59 -6.09
CA GLN A 43 4.58 0.37 -5.93
C GLN A 43 6.01 0.63 -5.44
N GLN A 44 6.45 1.89 -5.39
CA GLN A 44 7.74 2.24 -4.81
C GLN A 44 7.67 2.15 -3.28
N TYR A 45 8.27 1.09 -2.74
CA TYR A 45 8.53 0.96 -1.31
C TYR A 45 9.74 1.82 -0.96
N TYR A 46 9.56 2.87 -0.17
CA TYR A 46 10.69 3.55 0.45
C TYR A 46 11.17 2.67 1.61
N THR A 47 12.30 1.99 1.40
CA THR A 47 12.99 1.23 2.45
C THR A 47 13.96 2.18 3.14
N TYR A 48 13.68 2.51 4.39
CA TYR A 48 14.58 3.31 5.21
C TYR A 48 15.46 2.36 6.02
N SER A 49 16.77 2.59 6.00
CA SER A 49 17.68 1.91 6.91
C SER A 49 17.45 2.43 8.32
N ASP A 50 17.14 1.49 9.22
CA ASP A 50 17.29 1.58 10.67
C ASP A 50 16.47 2.69 11.35
N VAL A 51 15.31 2.31 11.90
CA VAL A 51 14.72 3.04 13.03
C VAL A 51 15.24 2.35 14.27
N LYS A 52 16.31 2.88 14.89
CA LYS A 52 16.88 2.36 16.15
C LYS A 52 15.89 2.32 17.32
N SER A 53 14.69 2.86 17.16
CA SER A 53 13.63 2.84 18.16
C SER A 53 12.29 2.62 17.47
N LEU A 54 11.60 1.56 17.86
CA LEU A 54 10.19 1.40 17.55
C LEU A 54 9.40 2.52 18.26
N SER A 55 8.21 2.87 17.76
CA SER A 55 7.31 3.70 18.58
C SER A 55 6.75 2.86 19.73
N ILE A 56 6.30 3.49 20.81
CA ILE A 56 5.74 2.81 21.99
C ILE A 56 4.66 1.79 21.58
N ASP A 57 3.76 2.17 20.66
CA ASP A 57 2.72 1.27 20.14
C ASP A 57 3.30 0.09 19.33
N ASP A 58 4.38 0.32 18.58
CA ASP A 58 5.04 -0.73 17.78
C ASP A 58 5.73 -1.75 18.69
N GLU A 59 6.38 -1.26 19.75
CA GLU A 59 7.00 -2.07 20.81
C GLU A 59 5.96 -2.90 21.55
N ALA A 60 4.87 -2.26 22.00
CA ALA A 60 3.78 -2.96 22.69
C ALA A 60 3.18 -4.09 21.83
N TYR A 61 2.98 -3.85 20.54
CA TYR A 61 2.51 -4.90 19.62
C TYR A 61 3.53 -6.04 19.50
N LEU A 62 4.81 -5.71 19.33
CA LEU A 62 5.88 -6.70 19.19
C LEU A 62 6.04 -7.56 20.45
N ASP A 63 5.93 -6.96 21.63
CA ASP A 63 6.02 -7.67 22.92
C ASP A 63 4.88 -8.67 23.09
N ILE A 64 3.63 -8.25 22.83
CA ILE A 64 2.46 -9.14 22.89
C ILE A 64 2.61 -10.29 21.88
N LEU A 65 3.06 -9.97 20.65
CA LEU A 65 3.32 -10.97 19.62
C LEU A 65 4.36 -12.00 20.09
N ASN A 66 5.49 -11.52 20.62
CA ASN A 66 6.56 -12.39 21.12
C ASN A 66 6.09 -13.28 22.27
N VAL A 67 5.29 -12.75 23.21
CA VAL A 67 4.71 -13.55 24.29
C VAL A 67 3.77 -14.64 23.75
N LYS A 68 2.87 -14.29 22.83
CA LYS A 68 1.93 -15.25 22.23
C LYS A 68 2.65 -16.39 21.52
N VAL A 69 3.66 -16.05 20.72
CA VAL A 69 4.41 -17.03 19.92
C VAL A 69 5.36 -17.86 20.78
N LYS A 70 5.94 -17.28 21.84
CA LYS A 70 6.73 -18.02 22.84
C LYS A 70 5.88 -19.07 23.56
N ASN A 71 4.63 -18.72 23.91
CA ASN A 71 3.71 -19.63 24.58
C ASN A 71 3.20 -20.76 23.67
N ASN A 72 2.99 -20.47 22.38
CA ASN A 72 2.61 -21.46 21.39
C ASN A 72 3.12 -21.06 20.01
N SER A 73 4.19 -21.70 19.53
CA SER A 73 4.76 -21.40 18.21
C SER A 73 3.83 -21.74 17.04
N GLU A 74 2.86 -22.64 17.24
CA GLU A 74 1.92 -23.07 16.19
C GLU A 74 0.92 -21.97 15.81
N VAL A 75 0.77 -20.93 16.64
CA VAL A 75 -0.07 -19.76 16.33
C VAL A 75 0.38 -19.04 15.06
N LEU A 76 1.64 -19.22 14.63
CA LEU A 76 2.15 -18.69 13.36
C LEU A 76 1.58 -19.39 12.13
N ASN A 77 0.97 -20.57 12.28
CA ASN A 77 0.25 -21.25 11.20
C ASN A 77 -1.10 -20.58 10.91
N ASP A 78 -1.65 -19.85 11.87
CA ASP A 78 -2.91 -19.12 11.75
C ASP A 78 -2.74 -17.64 12.16
N ILE A 79 -1.98 -16.93 11.33
CA ILE A 79 -1.71 -15.49 11.49
C ILE A 79 -3.02 -14.68 11.58
N GLN A 80 -4.10 -15.11 10.92
CA GLN A 80 -5.37 -14.39 10.96
C GLN A 80 -6.01 -14.42 12.35
N ASN A 81 -6.07 -15.59 12.99
CA ASN A 81 -6.61 -15.69 14.35
C ASN A 81 -5.68 -15.04 15.37
N LEU A 82 -4.36 -15.21 15.25
CA LEU A 82 -3.38 -14.48 16.08
C LEU A 82 -3.61 -12.96 16.02
N ASN A 83 -3.79 -12.42 14.81
CA ASN A 83 -4.09 -11.00 14.63
C ASN A 83 -5.41 -10.57 15.29
N LYS A 84 -6.45 -11.42 15.27
CA LYS A 84 -7.71 -11.11 15.97
C LYS A 84 -7.49 -11.06 17.48
N GLU A 85 -6.84 -12.08 18.04
CA GLU A 85 -6.57 -12.15 19.48
C GLU A 85 -5.78 -10.95 19.98
N ILE A 86 -4.74 -10.52 19.26
CA ILE A 86 -3.94 -9.34 19.66
C ILE A 86 -4.78 -8.06 19.62
N LYS A 87 -5.67 -7.92 18.63
CA LYS A 87 -6.56 -6.75 18.49
C LYS A 87 -7.65 -6.66 19.56
N GLU A 88 -7.97 -7.77 20.20
CA GLU A 88 -8.92 -7.83 21.32
C GLU A 88 -8.28 -7.40 22.65
N ILE A 89 -6.94 -7.48 22.77
CA ILE A 89 -6.22 -7.08 23.98
C ILE A 89 -6.23 -5.55 24.15
N ASP A 90 -5.94 -4.81 23.07
CA ASP A 90 -5.94 -3.34 23.09
C ASP A 90 -6.49 -2.76 21.79
N SER A 91 -7.45 -1.84 21.94
CA SER A 91 -8.04 -1.05 20.86
C SER A 91 -7.02 -0.25 20.03
N SER A 92 -5.91 0.20 20.65
CA SER A 92 -4.83 0.91 19.98
C SER A 92 -4.12 0.04 18.93
N LEU A 93 -4.19 -1.28 19.10
CA LEU A 93 -3.54 -2.28 18.27
C LEU A 93 -4.36 -2.70 17.05
N LYS A 94 -5.61 -2.23 16.91
CA LYS A 94 -6.49 -2.55 15.77
C LYS A 94 -5.90 -2.18 14.41
N LYS A 95 -5.07 -1.13 14.38
CA LYS A 95 -4.36 -0.65 13.19
C LYS A 95 -3.16 -1.52 12.79
N TYR A 96 -2.79 -2.51 13.62
CA TYR A 96 -1.64 -3.39 13.41
C TYR A 96 -2.05 -4.78 12.92
N ALA A 97 -1.14 -5.43 12.20
CA ALA A 97 -1.25 -6.84 11.84
C ALA A 97 0.12 -7.45 11.56
N LEU A 98 0.33 -8.69 11.95
CA LEU A 98 1.41 -9.53 11.47
C LEU A 98 1.09 -10.03 10.05
N GLU A 99 2.05 -9.91 9.13
CA GLU A 99 1.94 -10.43 7.77
C GLU A 99 3.21 -11.20 7.40
N LYS A 100 3.04 -12.27 6.61
CA LYS A 100 4.16 -13.01 6.01
C LYS A 100 4.21 -12.75 4.51
N VAL A 101 5.27 -12.08 4.06
CA VAL A 101 5.47 -11.71 2.64
C VAL A 101 6.84 -12.19 2.19
N ASN A 102 6.89 -12.95 1.09
CA ASN A 102 8.14 -13.52 0.55
C ASN A 102 8.98 -14.25 1.60
N ASN A 103 8.32 -15.07 2.44
CA ASN A 103 8.91 -15.83 3.54
C ASN A 103 9.59 -14.98 4.64
N LYS A 104 9.25 -13.69 4.75
CA LYS A 104 9.67 -12.82 5.85
C LYS A 104 8.46 -12.31 6.61
N TYR A 105 8.61 -12.11 7.92
CA TYR A 105 7.57 -11.58 8.79
C TYR A 105 7.66 -10.06 8.88
N TYR A 106 6.51 -9.42 8.93
CA TYR A 106 6.39 -7.97 9.07
C TYR A 106 5.27 -7.62 10.05
N ILE A 107 5.50 -6.66 10.93
CA ILE A 107 4.41 -5.90 11.55
C ILE A 107 3.98 -4.86 10.53
N THR A 108 2.70 -4.83 10.21
CA THR A 108 2.12 -3.85 9.31
C THR A 108 1.18 -2.93 10.06
N LYS A 109 1.21 -1.64 9.73
CA LYS A 109 0.26 -0.67 10.26
C LYS A 109 -0.18 0.33 9.21
N THR A 110 -1.43 0.78 9.29
CA THR A 110 -1.92 1.87 8.45
C THR A 110 -1.73 3.20 9.19
N LYS A 111 -1.06 4.16 8.54
CA LYS A 111 -0.94 5.54 9.01
C LYS A 111 -1.33 6.48 7.86
N ASN A 112 -2.41 7.23 8.04
CA ASN A 112 -3.02 8.04 7.00
C ASN A 112 -3.34 7.16 5.76
N SER A 113 -2.81 7.53 4.60
CA SER A 113 -2.90 6.80 3.32
C SER A 113 -1.68 5.91 3.04
N SER A 114 -0.86 5.59 4.04
CA SER A 114 0.34 4.76 3.86
C SER A 114 0.26 3.50 4.72
N LYS A 115 0.66 2.37 4.13
CA LYS A 115 0.91 1.13 4.86
C LYS A 115 2.39 1.04 5.19
N ILE A 116 2.68 0.95 6.47
CA ILE A 116 4.02 0.80 7.01
C ILE A 116 4.27 -0.68 7.26
N TYR A 117 5.48 -1.13 6.96
CA TYR A 117 5.98 -2.48 7.18
C TYR A 117 7.24 -2.39 8.03
N ILE A 118 7.20 -2.99 9.22
CA ILE A 118 8.34 -3.17 10.10
C ILE A 118 8.76 -4.63 9.94
N GLY A 119 9.89 -4.88 9.26
CA GLY A 119 10.43 -6.22 9.08
C GLY A 119 10.89 -6.81 10.40
N LEU A 120 10.67 -8.12 10.54
CA LEU A 120 11.07 -8.89 11.70
C LEU A 120 12.08 -9.97 11.28
N ASP A 121 13.15 -10.10 12.04
CA ASP A 121 14.07 -11.23 11.95
C ASP A 121 13.67 -12.30 12.98
N GLU A 122 13.64 -13.56 12.55
CA GLU A 122 13.42 -14.72 13.43
C GLU A 122 14.73 -15.11 14.14
N ASN A 123 14.72 -15.01 15.46
CA ASN A 123 15.80 -15.44 16.34
C ASN A 123 15.34 -16.64 17.17
N ARG A 124 15.46 -17.85 16.61
CA ARG A 124 14.96 -19.09 17.25
C ARG A 124 15.66 -19.46 18.57
N ASP A 125 16.86 -18.92 18.80
CA ASP A 125 17.69 -19.22 19.97
C ASP A 125 17.62 -18.14 21.06
N LYS A 126 16.76 -17.12 20.91
CA LYS A 126 16.64 -16.02 21.87
C LYS A 126 15.30 -16.06 22.61
N GLU A 127 15.26 -15.36 23.74
CA GLU A 127 14.04 -15.19 24.54
C GLU A 127 12.89 -14.55 23.75
N TYR A 128 13.22 -13.73 22.76
CA TYR A 128 12.29 -13.12 21.81
C TYR A 128 12.48 -13.74 20.43
N LEU A 129 11.43 -14.36 19.89
CA LEU A 129 11.47 -14.96 18.56
C LEU A 129 11.62 -13.89 17.47
N PHE A 130 10.98 -12.74 17.62
CA PHE A 130 11.04 -11.67 16.64
C PHE A 130 11.82 -10.46 17.16
N SER A 131 12.69 -9.92 16.32
CA SER A 131 13.36 -8.64 16.54
C SER A 131 13.17 -7.73 15.33
N PRO A 132 12.97 -6.42 15.51
CA PRO A 132 12.79 -5.50 14.40
C PRO A 132 14.08 -5.41 13.58
N SER A 133 13.97 -5.38 12.25
CA SER A 133 15.13 -5.37 11.35
C SER A 133 15.08 -4.27 10.29
N THR A 134 13.93 -4.06 9.66
CA THR A 134 13.81 -3.09 8.55
C THR A 134 12.54 -2.28 8.63
N TYR A 135 12.51 -1.12 7.99
CA TYR A 135 11.33 -0.28 7.92
C TYR A 135 11.04 0.08 6.45
N LYS A 136 9.81 -0.18 6.00
CA LYS A 136 9.34 0.16 4.66
C LYS A 136 8.00 0.87 4.73
N THR A 137 7.83 1.89 3.90
CA THR A 137 6.52 2.53 3.71
C THR A 137 6.05 2.31 2.30
N GLN A 138 4.82 1.81 2.14
CA GLN A 138 4.10 1.77 0.88
C GLN A 138 3.04 2.85 0.89
N TYR A 139 3.12 3.77 -0.08
CA TYR A 139 2.13 4.83 -0.24
C TYR A 139 0.90 4.29 -0.99
N ILE A 140 -0.28 4.37 -0.37
CA ILE A 140 -1.55 3.97 -0.99
C ILE A 140 -2.19 5.23 -1.57
N TYR A 141 -2.17 5.37 -2.89
CA TYR A 141 -2.84 6.48 -3.57
C TYR A 141 -4.36 6.28 -3.53
N GLY A 142 -5.12 7.30 -3.09
CA GLY A 142 -6.60 7.29 -3.14
C GLY A 142 -7.33 6.96 -1.83
N GLY A 143 -6.64 6.88 -0.69
CA GLY A 143 -7.27 6.76 0.63
C GLY A 143 -7.63 8.11 1.23
N SER A 144 -8.87 8.56 1.01
CA SER A 144 -9.55 9.62 1.74
C SER A 144 -10.94 9.14 2.11
#